data_AF-A0AA86VGB0-F1
#
_entry.id   AF-A0AA86VGB0-F1
#
_cell.length_a   1.000
_cell.length_b   1.000
_cell.length_c   1.000
_cell.angle_alpha   90.00
_cell.angle_beta   90.00
_cell.angle_gamma   90.00
#
_symmetry.space_group_name_H-M   'P 1'
#
loop_
_entity.id
_entity.type
_entity.pdbx_description
1 polymer ?
#
loop_
_entity_poly.entity_id
_entity_poly.type
_entity_poly.pdbx_seq_one_letter_code
_entity_poly.pdbx_strand_id
1 'polypeptide(L)'
;MFVSLFCALKSASDGQIKKWRPVGADRGFTFLTYNLTIAYHRTNLLGRYGSWSGSDTGGALEALGFREGYRVDVDVPDSTWERALSFHDILIFNTGHWWWAPAKFDPVKSPMLFFKNGQPVIPPLRPDQGLDMVLEHMIKYVEKNARPGAVKFFRTQSPRHFEGGDWDQGGSCQRDRPLSIEQVEELFSVKNNGTNVETRLVNEHLYKALKGSGFIILDITHMSEFRADAHPGSAGGKKHDDCMHWCLPGITDTWNDLFIELLNSKYQG
;
A
#
# COMPACT_ATOMS: atom_id res chain seq x y z
N MET A 1 6.48 2.73 8.19
CA MET A 1 7.57 1.76 7.91
C MET A 1 8.85 2.44 7.41
N PHE A 2 8.93 2.97 6.17
CA PHE A 2 10.19 3.54 5.62
C PHE A 2 10.87 4.58 6.52
N VAL A 3 10.11 5.57 7.02
CA VAL A 3 10.68 6.64 7.88
C VAL A 3 11.17 6.08 9.22
N SER A 4 10.42 5.15 9.81
CA SER A 4 10.85 4.41 11.02
C SER A 4 12.14 3.64 10.77
N LEU A 5 12.24 2.91 9.64
CA LEU A 5 13.45 2.16 9.28
C LEU A 5 14.66 3.08 9.13
N PHE A 6 14.46 4.23 8.47
CA PHE A 6 15.49 5.26 8.38
C PHE A 6 15.94 5.75 9.76
N CYS A 7 15.00 6.04 10.68
CA CYS A 7 15.33 6.50 12.02
C CYS A 7 16.13 5.44 12.81
N ALA A 8 15.73 4.18 12.74
CA ALA A 8 16.41 3.07 13.40
C ALA A 8 17.83 2.82 12.84
N LEU A 9 17.99 2.85 11.52
CA LEU A 9 19.31 2.71 10.89
C LEU A 9 20.20 3.93 11.18
N LYS A 10 19.61 5.13 11.23
CA LYS A 10 20.33 6.36 11.55
C LYS A 10 20.87 6.35 12.97
N SER A 11 20.12 5.86 13.96
CA SER A 11 20.59 5.77 15.35
C SER A 11 21.74 4.78 15.53
N ALA A 12 21.83 3.75 14.67
CA ALA A 12 22.92 2.77 14.66
C ALA A 12 24.12 3.17 13.76
N SER A 13 24.02 4.27 13.01
CA SER A 13 25.09 4.73 12.12
C SER A 13 26.01 5.73 12.81
N ASP A 14 27.26 5.82 12.36
CA ASP A 14 28.25 6.83 12.74
C ASP A 14 27.98 8.23 12.15
N GLY A 15 26.79 8.44 11.58
CA GLY A 15 26.36 9.72 11.00
C GLY A 15 26.73 9.92 9.52
N GLN A 16 27.46 9.00 8.90
CA GLN A 16 27.83 9.10 7.47
C GLN A 16 26.67 8.72 6.54
N ILE A 17 25.67 9.60 6.46
CA ILE A 17 24.45 9.41 5.66
C ILE A 17 24.34 10.47 4.57
N LYS A 18 24.22 10.02 3.32
CA LYS A 18 23.96 10.89 2.18
C LYS A 18 22.49 10.79 1.76
N LYS A 19 21.81 11.93 1.64
CA LYS A 19 20.51 11.98 0.97
C LYS A 19 20.73 11.78 -0.53
N TRP A 20 20.31 10.63 -1.04
CA TRP A 20 20.43 10.28 -2.45
C TRP A 20 19.26 9.39 -2.85
N ARG A 21 18.66 9.66 -4.01
CA ARG A 21 17.46 8.98 -4.47
C ARG A 21 17.78 8.20 -5.74
N PRO A 22 17.61 6.87 -5.73
CA PRO A 22 17.62 6.11 -6.97
C PRO A 22 16.53 6.58 -7.93
N VAL A 23 16.67 6.19 -9.19
CA VAL A 23 15.71 6.55 -10.23
C VAL A 23 14.30 6.08 -9.86
N GLY A 24 13.32 6.99 -9.95
CA GLY A 24 11.91 6.73 -9.61
C GLY A 24 11.56 6.84 -8.12
N ALA A 25 12.56 6.91 -7.23
CA ALA A 25 12.31 7.01 -5.79
C ALA A 25 11.86 8.42 -5.38
N ASP A 26 10.82 8.50 -4.54
CA ASP A 26 10.36 9.74 -3.89
C ASP A 26 11.37 10.17 -2.82
N ARG A 27 11.87 9.21 -2.03
CA ARG A 27 12.86 9.38 -0.96
C ARG A 27 13.94 8.32 -1.01
N GLY A 28 15.11 8.65 -0.51
CA GLY A 28 16.23 7.72 -0.46
C GLY A 28 17.40 8.26 0.35
N PHE A 29 18.11 7.34 0.99
CA PHE A 29 19.26 7.61 1.84
C PHE A 29 20.30 6.49 1.66
N THR A 30 21.57 6.87 1.60
CA THR A 30 22.70 5.95 1.55
C THR A 30 23.53 6.10 2.82
N PHE A 31 23.67 4.99 3.56
CA PHE A 31 24.53 4.85 4.73
C PHE A 31 25.92 4.41 4.24
N LEU A 32 26.86 5.35 4.17
CA LEU A 32 28.13 5.18 3.47
C LEU A 32 28.99 4.07 4.09
N THR A 33 29.03 4.01 5.42
CA THR A 33 29.78 3.02 6.20
C THR A 33 29.41 1.57 5.86
N TYR A 34 28.16 1.33 5.49
CA TYR A 34 27.64 -0.01 5.18
C TYR A 34 27.39 -0.23 3.69
N ASN A 35 27.60 0.80 2.86
CA ASN A 35 27.16 0.81 1.46
C ASN A 35 25.67 0.40 1.31
N LEU A 36 24.83 0.80 2.26
CA LEU A 36 23.41 0.44 2.30
C LEU A 36 22.58 1.61 1.77
N THR A 37 21.77 1.37 0.76
CA THR A 37 20.77 2.36 0.30
C THR A 37 19.37 1.86 0.61
N ILE A 38 18.57 2.73 1.24
CA ILE A 38 17.12 2.53 1.36
C ILE A 38 16.40 3.56 0.48
N ALA A 39 15.32 3.14 -0.16
CA ALA A 39 14.52 4.00 -1.02
C ALA A 39 13.02 3.77 -0.80
N TYR A 40 12.24 4.82 -1.03
CA TYR A 40 10.78 4.78 -1.02
C TYR A 40 10.28 5.20 -2.39
N HIS A 41 9.60 4.28 -3.07
CA HIS A 41 8.94 4.51 -4.34
C HIS A 41 7.44 4.69 -4.08
N ARG A 42 6.90 5.88 -4.33
CA ARG A 42 5.50 6.17 -4.05
C ARG A 42 4.63 5.67 -5.20
N THR A 43 3.97 4.54 -4.98
CA THR A 43 2.91 4.04 -5.85
C THR A 43 1.74 3.56 -4.99
N ASN A 44 0.52 3.99 -5.30
CA ASN A 44 -0.64 3.66 -4.47
C ASN A 44 -1.34 2.39 -4.94
N LEU A 45 -1.42 2.20 -6.26
CA LEU A 45 -2.12 1.07 -6.89
C LEU A 45 -1.17 0.02 -7.46
N LEU A 46 0.15 0.22 -7.44
CA LEU A 46 1.19 -0.64 -8.05
C LEU A 46 1.15 -0.70 -9.59
N GLY A 47 -0.03 -0.70 -10.20
CA GLY A 47 -0.22 -0.50 -11.64
C GLY A 47 -0.16 0.98 -12.03
N ARG A 48 0.15 1.26 -13.30
CA ARG A 48 0.10 2.60 -13.86
C ARG A 48 -1.33 3.13 -13.76
N TYR A 49 -1.47 4.34 -13.24
CA TYR A 49 -2.76 5.01 -13.21
C TYR A 49 -2.63 6.51 -13.41
N GLY A 50 -3.71 7.14 -13.87
CA GLY A 50 -3.78 8.58 -14.11
C GLY A 50 -5.19 9.03 -14.47
N SER A 51 -5.40 10.34 -14.53
CA SER A 51 -6.68 10.89 -14.99
C SER A 51 -7.00 10.41 -16.41
N TRP A 52 -8.26 10.10 -16.63
CA TRP A 52 -8.82 9.74 -17.93
C TRP A 52 -9.96 10.71 -18.25
N SER A 53 -10.02 11.14 -19.50
CA SER A 53 -11.09 11.96 -20.05
C SER A 53 -11.56 11.32 -21.35
N GLY A 54 -12.88 11.29 -21.54
CA GLY A 54 -13.49 10.73 -22.73
C GLY A 54 -13.10 11.50 -23.99
N SER A 55 -13.09 10.80 -25.12
CA SER A 55 -12.87 11.38 -26.44
C SER A 55 -14.16 11.91 -27.05
N ASP A 56 -14.08 13.04 -27.75
CA ASP A 56 -15.19 13.58 -28.54
C ASP A 56 -15.59 12.66 -29.70
N THR A 57 -14.68 11.79 -30.15
CA THR A 57 -14.96 10.76 -31.16
C THR A 57 -15.74 9.56 -30.60
N GLY A 58 -16.00 9.54 -29.29
CA GLY A 58 -16.60 8.42 -28.58
C GLY A 58 -15.66 7.23 -28.38
N GLY A 59 -16.22 6.17 -27.79
CA GLY A 59 -15.51 4.95 -27.42
C GLY A 59 -16.39 4.05 -26.55
N ALA A 60 -15.87 2.88 -26.15
CA ALA A 60 -16.65 1.90 -25.39
C ALA A 60 -17.07 2.43 -24.00
N LEU A 61 -16.25 3.29 -23.37
CA LEU A 61 -16.55 3.88 -22.07
C LEU A 61 -17.54 5.04 -22.19
N GLU A 62 -17.40 5.86 -23.22
CA GLU A 62 -18.31 6.97 -23.53
C GLU A 62 -19.71 6.47 -23.90
N ALA A 63 -19.79 5.33 -24.61
CA ALA A 63 -21.06 4.65 -24.89
C ALA A 63 -21.77 4.15 -23.62
N LEU A 64 -21.01 3.90 -22.54
CA LEU A 64 -21.54 3.57 -21.21
C LEU A 64 -21.79 4.82 -20.34
N GLY A 65 -21.57 6.03 -20.88
CA GLY A 65 -21.82 7.30 -20.21
C GLY A 65 -20.65 7.87 -19.41
N PHE A 66 -19.48 7.22 -19.40
CA PHE A 66 -18.30 7.77 -18.72
C PHE A 66 -17.74 8.96 -19.49
N ARG A 67 -17.49 10.07 -18.80
CA ARG A 67 -16.90 11.30 -19.35
C ARG A 67 -15.52 11.60 -18.78
N GLU A 68 -15.29 11.21 -17.54
CA GLU A 68 -14.04 11.35 -16.82
C GLU A 68 -13.87 10.20 -15.84
N GLY A 69 -12.66 10.02 -15.32
CA GLY A 69 -12.34 8.99 -14.34
C GLY A 69 -10.84 8.85 -14.16
N TYR A 70 -10.42 7.71 -13.64
CA TYR A 70 -9.02 7.35 -13.49
C TYR A 70 -8.73 6.06 -14.26
N ARG A 71 -7.93 6.16 -15.31
CA ARG A 71 -7.42 4.99 -16.01
C ARG A 71 -6.46 4.25 -15.08
N VAL A 72 -6.66 2.95 -14.94
CA VAL A 72 -5.77 2.02 -14.25
C VAL A 72 -5.40 0.91 -15.22
N ASP A 73 -4.15 0.87 -15.67
CA ASP A 73 -3.65 -0.21 -16.53
C ASP A 73 -3.30 -1.42 -15.64
N VAL A 74 -4.10 -2.49 -15.75
CA VAL A 74 -3.99 -3.65 -14.85
C VAL A 74 -2.74 -4.50 -15.11
N ASP A 75 -2.19 -4.41 -16.31
CA ASP A 75 -1.08 -5.19 -16.82
C ASP A 75 0.21 -4.38 -17.02
N VAL A 76 0.20 -3.11 -16.63
CA VAL A 76 1.36 -2.23 -16.76
C VAL A 76 1.83 -1.74 -15.39
N PRO A 77 3.04 -2.10 -14.96
CA PRO A 77 3.65 -1.57 -13.74
C PRO A 77 3.72 -0.05 -13.71
N ASP A 78 3.63 0.52 -12.51
CA ASP A 78 3.87 1.94 -12.32
C ASP A 78 5.35 2.29 -12.54
N SER A 79 5.60 3.30 -13.39
CA SER A 79 6.94 3.76 -13.77
C SER A 79 7.81 4.24 -12.60
N THR A 80 7.19 4.56 -11.46
CA THR A 80 7.90 4.96 -10.24
C THR A 80 8.73 3.84 -9.64
N TRP A 81 8.35 2.57 -9.82
CA TRP A 81 9.03 1.44 -9.20
C TRP A 81 9.49 0.35 -10.18
N GLU A 82 8.97 0.29 -11.40
CA GLU A 82 9.24 -0.83 -12.32
C GLU A 82 10.74 -1.10 -12.54
N ARG A 83 11.57 -0.05 -12.55
CA ARG A 83 13.03 -0.14 -12.72
C ARG A 83 13.75 -0.54 -11.44
N ALA A 84 13.15 -0.31 -10.26
CA ALA A 84 13.73 -0.64 -8.96
C ALA A 84 14.09 -2.13 -8.84
N LEU A 85 13.38 -2.99 -9.57
CA LEU A 85 13.59 -4.44 -9.62
C LEU A 85 14.99 -4.86 -10.06
N SER A 86 15.61 -4.07 -10.94
CA SER A 86 16.90 -4.44 -11.53
C SER A 86 18.10 -4.06 -10.66
N PHE A 87 17.89 -3.30 -9.58
CA PHE A 87 19.00 -2.74 -8.80
C PHE A 87 18.80 -2.72 -7.27
N HIS A 88 17.65 -3.14 -6.75
CA HIS A 88 17.47 -3.37 -5.31
C HIS A 88 17.54 -4.86 -4.96
N ASP A 89 18.20 -5.17 -3.84
CA ASP A 89 18.36 -6.53 -3.30
C ASP A 89 17.15 -6.99 -2.49
N ILE A 90 16.47 -6.05 -1.82
CA ILE A 90 15.29 -6.30 -1.00
C ILE A 90 14.17 -5.38 -1.48
N LEU A 91 13.04 -5.96 -1.81
CA LEU A 91 11.86 -5.27 -2.31
C LEU A 91 10.71 -5.49 -1.31
N ILE A 92 10.11 -4.41 -0.82
CA ILE A 92 8.96 -4.47 0.10
C ILE A 92 7.78 -3.73 -0.55
N PHE A 93 6.80 -4.48 -1.00
CA PHE A 93 5.60 -3.96 -1.64
C PHE A 93 4.44 -3.83 -0.65
N ASN A 94 3.56 -2.85 -0.87
CA ASN A 94 2.26 -2.76 -0.23
C ASN A 94 1.28 -1.99 -1.12
N THR A 95 -0.01 -2.25 -0.96
CA THR A 95 -1.13 -1.46 -1.52
C THR A 95 -2.37 -1.69 -0.65
N GLY A 96 -3.39 -0.84 -0.76
CA GLY A 96 -4.63 -1.07 -0.01
C GLY A 96 -5.55 0.15 0.01
N HIS A 97 -5.28 1.14 0.85
CA HIS A 97 -6.23 2.24 1.15
C HIS A 97 -6.90 2.87 -0.08
N TRP A 98 -6.18 3.06 -1.20
CA TRP A 98 -6.73 3.70 -2.40
C TRP A 98 -7.73 2.82 -3.18
N TRP A 99 -7.73 1.50 -2.99
CA TRP A 99 -8.68 0.58 -3.62
C TRP A 99 -10.10 0.66 -3.03
N TRP A 100 -10.21 1.14 -1.79
CA TRP A 100 -11.47 1.33 -1.05
C TRP A 100 -11.65 2.79 -0.61
N ALA A 101 -11.24 3.75 -1.45
CA ALA A 101 -11.34 5.17 -1.15
C ALA A 101 -12.30 5.90 -2.10
N PRO A 102 -13.63 5.89 -1.86
CA PRO A 102 -14.60 6.67 -2.63
C PRO A 102 -14.28 8.16 -2.67
N ALA A 103 -13.71 8.70 -1.58
CA ALA A 103 -13.27 10.08 -1.52
C ALA A 103 -12.11 10.41 -2.50
N LYS A 104 -11.39 9.39 -2.99
CA LYS A 104 -10.34 9.53 -4.00
C LYS A 104 -10.82 9.13 -5.40
N PHE A 105 -11.58 8.05 -5.49
CA PHE A 105 -12.15 7.50 -6.72
C PHE A 105 -13.67 7.38 -6.56
N ASP A 106 -14.38 8.48 -6.83
CA ASP A 106 -15.84 8.51 -6.70
C ASP A 106 -16.45 7.53 -7.71
N PRO A 107 -17.25 6.54 -7.28
CA PRO A 107 -17.74 5.47 -8.15
C PRO A 107 -18.67 5.94 -9.27
N VAL A 108 -19.16 7.19 -9.21
CA VAL A 108 -20.05 7.79 -10.20
C VAL A 108 -19.37 8.92 -10.94
N LYS A 109 -18.75 9.86 -10.23
CA LYS A 109 -18.20 11.09 -10.82
C LYS A 109 -16.82 10.87 -11.43
N SER A 110 -15.97 10.10 -10.78
CA SER A 110 -14.57 9.89 -11.21
C SER A 110 -14.10 8.46 -10.92
N PRO A 111 -14.76 7.45 -11.50
CA PRO A 111 -14.53 6.06 -11.15
C PRO A 111 -13.16 5.56 -11.61
N MET A 112 -12.74 4.44 -11.05
CA MET A 112 -11.62 3.66 -11.60
C MET A 112 -12.08 2.98 -12.89
N LEU A 113 -11.36 3.22 -13.97
CA LEU A 113 -11.61 2.67 -15.30
C LEU A 113 -10.42 1.80 -15.67
N PHE A 114 -10.66 0.49 -15.77
CA PHE A 114 -9.59 -0.49 -15.93
C PHE A 114 -9.27 -0.74 -17.40
N PHE A 115 -7.98 -0.83 -17.71
CA PHE A 115 -7.46 -1.07 -19.05
C PHE A 115 -6.54 -2.28 -19.04
N LYS A 116 -6.56 -3.07 -20.12
CA LYS A 116 -5.65 -4.18 -20.37
C LYS A 116 -5.21 -4.13 -21.83
N ASN A 117 -3.92 -4.29 -22.10
CA ASN A 117 -3.33 -4.14 -23.43
C ASN A 117 -3.73 -2.81 -24.12
N GLY A 118 -3.86 -1.74 -23.33
CA GLY A 118 -4.26 -0.42 -23.82
C GLY A 118 -5.74 -0.25 -24.17
N GLN A 119 -6.56 -1.28 -23.99
CA GLN A 119 -8.01 -1.24 -24.26
C GLN A 119 -8.81 -1.25 -22.95
N PRO A 120 -9.97 -0.57 -22.89
CA PRO A 120 -10.83 -0.60 -21.71
C PRO A 120 -11.38 -2.01 -21.49
N VAL A 121 -11.44 -2.45 -20.23
CA VAL A 121 -12.07 -3.71 -19.84
C VAL A 121 -13.58 -3.48 -19.72
N ILE A 122 -14.35 -4.20 -20.55
CA ILE A 122 -15.81 -4.08 -20.63
C ILE A 122 -16.45 -5.46 -20.35
N PRO A 123 -17.47 -5.56 -19.46
CA PRO A 123 -18.04 -4.47 -18.65
C PRO A 123 -17.04 -3.91 -17.63
N PRO A 124 -17.22 -2.65 -17.18
CA PRO A 124 -16.34 -2.02 -16.19
C PRO A 124 -16.22 -2.87 -14.93
N LEU A 125 -15.00 -3.03 -14.45
CA LEU A 125 -14.69 -3.80 -13.25
C LEU A 125 -14.90 -2.97 -11.99
N ARG A 126 -15.28 -3.64 -10.92
CA ARG A 126 -15.23 -3.05 -9.58
C ARG A 126 -13.78 -2.98 -9.07
N PRO A 127 -13.47 -2.11 -8.09
CA PRO A 127 -12.11 -2.00 -7.53
C PRO A 127 -11.52 -3.30 -7.00
N ASP A 128 -12.33 -4.19 -6.40
CA ASP A 128 -11.90 -5.50 -5.91
C ASP A 128 -11.37 -6.40 -7.05
N GLN A 129 -12.06 -6.40 -8.18
CA GLN A 129 -11.67 -7.16 -9.37
C GLN A 129 -10.43 -6.54 -10.04
N GLY A 130 -10.35 -5.21 -10.05
CA GLY A 130 -9.18 -4.49 -10.53
C GLY A 130 -7.93 -4.76 -9.69
N LEU A 131 -8.08 -4.82 -8.36
CA LEU A 131 -7.01 -5.19 -7.44
C LEU A 131 -6.49 -6.59 -7.73
N ASP A 132 -7.40 -7.57 -7.89
CA ASP A 132 -7.04 -8.95 -8.26
C ASP A 132 -6.18 -8.99 -9.54
N MET A 133 -6.59 -8.27 -10.59
CA MET A 133 -5.86 -8.23 -11.84
C MET A 133 -4.49 -7.55 -11.72
N VAL A 134 -4.42 -6.41 -11.01
CA VAL A 134 -3.16 -5.70 -10.81
C VAL A 134 -2.18 -6.55 -10.01
N LEU A 135 -2.62 -7.19 -8.92
CA LEU A 135 -1.76 -8.06 -8.12
C LEU A 135 -1.23 -9.23 -8.97
N GLU A 136 -2.10 -9.88 -9.75
CA GLU A 136 -1.70 -11.00 -10.61
C GLU A 136 -0.59 -10.60 -11.60
N HIS A 137 -0.76 -9.49 -12.32
CA HIS A 137 0.22 -9.06 -13.32
C HIS A 137 1.47 -8.48 -12.66
N MET A 138 1.33 -7.76 -11.55
CA MET A 138 2.45 -7.22 -10.79
C MET A 138 3.34 -8.34 -10.25
N ILE A 139 2.77 -9.36 -9.61
CA ILE A 139 3.52 -10.49 -9.05
C ILE A 139 4.32 -11.18 -10.16
N LYS A 140 3.67 -11.52 -11.29
CA LYS A 140 4.34 -12.11 -12.46
C LYS A 140 5.46 -11.22 -13.00
N TYR A 141 5.23 -9.90 -13.06
CA TYR A 141 6.23 -8.94 -13.50
C TYR A 141 7.44 -8.89 -12.56
N VAL A 142 7.22 -8.86 -11.24
CA VAL A 142 8.31 -8.85 -10.25
C VAL A 142 9.11 -10.15 -10.29
N GLU A 143 8.45 -11.30 -10.36
CA GLU A 143 9.15 -12.60 -10.42
C GLU A 143 10.02 -12.75 -11.65
N LYS A 144 9.58 -12.19 -12.78
CA LYS A 144 10.33 -12.22 -14.04
C LYS A 144 11.50 -11.24 -14.08
N ASN A 145 11.33 -10.04 -13.51
CA ASN A 145 12.24 -8.91 -13.74
C ASN A 145 13.10 -8.53 -12.53
N ALA A 146 12.83 -9.07 -11.33
CA ALA A 146 13.70 -8.86 -10.19
C ALA A 146 15.08 -9.47 -10.43
N ARG A 147 16.12 -8.80 -9.93
CA ARG A 147 17.50 -9.31 -10.00
C ARG A 147 17.60 -10.72 -9.38
N PRO A 148 18.48 -11.59 -9.89
CA PRO A 148 18.74 -12.89 -9.27
C PRO A 148 19.09 -12.74 -7.78
N GLY A 149 18.46 -13.57 -6.94
CA GLY A 149 18.66 -13.54 -5.49
C GLY A 149 17.85 -12.47 -4.74
N ALA A 150 17.08 -11.60 -5.41
CA ALA A 150 16.29 -10.59 -4.73
C ALA A 150 15.29 -11.17 -3.73
N VAL A 151 15.24 -10.60 -2.53
CA VAL A 151 14.24 -10.93 -1.51
C VAL A 151 13.01 -10.05 -1.72
N LYS A 152 11.84 -10.69 -1.84
CA LYS A 152 10.57 -10.02 -2.16
C LYS A 152 9.63 -10.18 -0.99
N PHE A 153 9.23 -9.07 -0.40
CA PHE A 153 8.21 -9.00 0.64
C PHE A 153 6.95 -8.34 0.09
N PHE A 154 5.80 -8.81 0.55
CA PHE A 154 4.55 -8.10 0.46
C PHE A 154 4.02 -7.85 1.87
N ARG A 155 3.94 -6.58 2.27
CA ARG A 155 3.38 -6.19 3.57
C ARG A 155 1.87 -6.17 3.48
N THR A 156 1.20 -6.82 4.43
CA THR A 156 -0.26 -6.77 4.54
C THR A 156 -0.74 -5.35 4.85
N GLN A 157 -2.05 -5.15 4.66
CA GLN A 157 -2.67 -3.84 4.73
C GLN A 157 -2.55 -3.24 6.14
N SER A 158 -2.12 -1.98 6.19
CA SER A 158 -2.13 -1.24 7.46
C SER A 158 -3.57 -0.90 7.82
N PRO A 159 -4.05 -1.23 9.03
CA PRO A 159 -5.36 -0.80 9.47
C PRO A 159 -5.42 0.71 9.60
N ARG A 160 -6.64 1.22 9.48
CA ARG A 160 -7.09 2.53 9.95
C ARG A 160 -8.12 2.30 11.05
N HIS A 161 -8.21 3.22 12.00
CA HIS A 161 -9.09 3.07 13.18
C HIS A 161 -10.12 4.19 13.26
N PHE A 162 -10.89 4.38 12.18
CA PHE A 162 -11.95 5.39 12.21
C PHE A 162 -13.16 4.91 13.00
N GLU A 163 -13.66 5.79 13.88
CA GLU A 163 -14.93 5.65 14.57
C GLU A 163 -15.83 6.85 14.23
N GLY A 164 -17.12 6.60 14.00
CA GLY A 164 -18.09 7.65 13.63
C GLY A 164 -18.16 7.99 12.14
N GLY A 165 -17.47 7.28 11.26
CA GLY A 165 -17.49 7.47 9.80
C GLY A 165 -16.09 7.55 9.20
N ASP A 166 -15.98 7.76 7.89
CA ASP A 166 -14.70 8.03 7.23
C ASP A 166 -14.15 9.43 7.57
N TRP A 167 -12.90 9.70 7.18
CA TRP A 167 -12.22 10.98 7.41
C TRP A 167 -12.96 12.21 6.87
N ASP A 168 -13.76 12.05 5.81
CA ASP A 168 -14.57 13.09 5.17
C ASP A 168 -16.03 13.12 5.68
N GLN A 169 -16.36 12.24 6.63
CA GLN A 169 -17.70 12.09 7.23
C GLN A 169 -17.71 12.44 8.73
N GLY A 170 -16.59 12.94 9.27
CA GLY A 170 -16.46 13.26 10.70
C GLY A 170 -15.86 12.14 11.56
N GLY A 171 -15.27 11.11 10.93
CA GLY A 171 -14.56 10.05 11.63
C GLY A 171 -13.37 10.53 12.45
N SER A 172 -13.12 9.86 13.57
CA SER A 172 -12.03 10.16 14.51
C SER A 172 -11.38 8.88 15.07
N CYS A 173 -10.26 9.03 15.78
CA CYS A 173 -9.52 7.92 16.42
C CYS A 173 -8.91 8.38 17.75
N GLN A 174 -9.76 8.64 18.73
CA GLN A 174 -9.37 9.24 20.01
C GLN A 174 -9.09 8.19 21.10
N ARG A 175 -8.79 6.94 20.72
CA ARG A 175 -8.43 5.88 21.66
C ARG A 175 -7.02 6.16 22.20
N ASP A 176 -6.83 5.96 23.50
CA ASP A 176 -5.54 6.11 24.20
C ASP A 176 -4.98 4.78 24.71
N ARG A 177 -5.69 3.68 24.45
CA ARG A 177 -5.32 2.32 24.82
C ARG A 177 -5.53 1.37 23.66
N PRO A 178 -4.77 0.26 23.62
CA PRO A 178 -5.04 -0.82 22.70
C PRO A 178 -6.47 -1.35 22.85
N LEU A 179 -7.04 -1.80 21.73
CA LEU A 179 -8.36 -2.40 21.68
C LEU A 179 -8.38 -3.78 22.35
N SER A 180 -9.54 -4.19 22.87
CA SER A 180 -9.78 -5.60 23.21
C SER A 180 -10.03 -6.42 21.94
N ILE A 181 -10.00 -7.75 22.06
CA ILE A 181 -10.29 -8.67 20.94
C ILE A 181 -11.71 -8.42 20.40
N GLU A 182 -12.68 -8.19 21.29
CA GLU A 182 -14.06 -7.92 20.91
C GLU A 182 -14.18 -6.62 20.12
N GLN A 183 -13.45 -5.58 20.52
CA GLN A 183 -13.40 -4.29 19.81
C GLN A 183 -12.71 -4.39 18.45
N VAL A 184 -11.66 -5.22 18.35
CA VAL A 184 -11.01 -5.53 17.07
C VAL A 184 -12.02 -6.19 16.12
N GLU A 185 -12.75 -7.21 16.58
CA GLU A 185 -13.77 -7.84 15.74
C GLU A 185 -14.93 -6.90 15.41
N GLU A 186 -15.34 -6.04 16.33
CA GLU A 186 -16.35 -5.01 16.08
C GLU A 186 -15.94 -4.07 14.92
N LEU A 187 -14.70 -3.58 14.92
CA LEU A 187 -14.23 -2.60 13.95
C LEU A 187 -13.82 -3.20 12.60
N PHE A 188 -13.23 -4.41 12.59
CA PHE A 188 -12.57 -4.94 11.40
C PHE A 188 -13.26 -6.16 10.78
N SER A 189 -14.19 -6.81 11.47
CA SER A 189 -14.86 -7.99 10.91
C SER A 189 -15.57 -7.65 9.62
N VAL A 190 -15.30 -8.41 8.55
CA VAL A 190 -15.94 -8.25 7.24
C VAL A 190 -17.46 -8.46 7.31
N LYS A 191 -17.96 -9.08 8.39
CA LYS A 191 -19.40 -9.22 8.67
C LYS A 191 -20.07 -7.90 9.05
N ASN A 192 -19.30 -6.92 9.52
CA ASN A 192 -19.84 -5.71 10.14
C ASN A 192 -20.08 -4.54 9.17
N ASN A 193 -19.73 -4.66 7.88
CA ASN A 193 -19.89 -3.60 6.86
C ASN A 193 -19.53 -2.18 7.37
N GLY A 194 -18.54 -2.09 8.26
CA GLY A 194 -18.12 -0.87 8.93
C GLY A 194 -17.03 -0.14 8.15
N THR A 195 -16.66 1.06 8.61
CA THR A 195 -15.65 1.87 7.90
C THR A 195 -14.31 1.17 7.78
N ASN A 196 -13.84 0.37 8.76
CA ASN A 196 -12.48 -0.19 8.74
C ASN A 196 -12.36 -1.60 8.12
N VAL A 197 -13.46 -2.17 7.61
CA VAL A 197 -13.47 -3.56 7.10
C VAL A 197 -12.62 -3.76 5.85
N GLU A 198 -12.32 -2.69 5.11
CA GLU A 198 -11.47 -2.74 3.91
C GLU A 198 -10.08 -3.31 4.23
N THR A 199 -9.62 -3.16 5.47
CA THR A 199 -8.32 -3.68 5.89
C THR A 199 -8.25 -5.19 5.70
N ARG A 200 -9.28 -5.92 6.15
CA ARG A 200 -9.35 -7.38 6.00
C ARG A 200 -9.72 -7.79 4.57
N LEU A 201 -10.60 -7.06 3.90
CA LEU A 201 -10.97 -7.32 2.50
C LEU A 201 -9.76 -7.23 1.56
N VAL A 202 -8.94 -6.17 1.67
CA VAL A 202 -7.71 -6.04 0.87
C VAL A 202 -6.80 -7.24 1.11
N ASN A 203 -6.65 -7.67 2.36
CA ASN A 203 -5.81 -8.82 2.68
C ASN A 203 -6.33 -10.15 2.12
N GLU A 204 -7.65 -10.36 2.04
CA GLU A 204 -8.22 -11.54 1.38
C GLU A 204 -7.75 -11.63 -0.09
N HIS A 205 -7.77 -10.51 -0.81
CA HIS A 205 -7.24 -10.40 -2.18
C HIS A 205 -5.73 -10.61 -2.24
N LEU A 206 -4.97 -10.02 -1.30
CA LEU A 206 -3.51 -10.19 -1.23
C LEU A 206 -3.12 -11.65 -0.99
N TYR A 207 -3.72 -12.33 -0.02
CA TYR A 207 -3.42 -13.74 0.28
C TYR A 207 -3.75 -14.65 -0.88
N LYS A 208 -4.88 -14.41 -1.55
CA LYS A 208 -5.25 -15.14 -2.77
C LYS A 208 -4.22 -14.95 -3.88
N ALA A 209 -3.78 -13.72 -4.14
CA ALA A 209 -2.83 -13.42 -5.22
C ALA A 209 -1.41 -13.93 -4.93
N LEU A 210 -0.98 -13.90 -3.66
CA LEU A 210 0.37 -14.30 -3.25
C LEU A 210 0.51 -15.82 -3.09
N LYS A 211 -0.59 -16.58 -3.08
CA LYS A 211 -0.57 -18.03 -2.94
C LYS A 211 0.27 -18.69 -4.04
N GLY A 212 1.34 -19.36 -3.63
CA GLY A 212 2.26 -20.04 -4.54
C GLY A 212 3.29 -19.14 -5.23
N SER A 213 3.30 -17.83 -4.92
CA SER A 213 4.35 -16.91 -5.37
C SER A 213 5.61 -17.03 -4.51
N GLY A 214 6.73 -16.53 -5.01
CA GLY A 214 8.00 -16.44 -4.28
C GLY A 214 8.11 -15.23 -3.32
N PHE A 215 6.99 -14.59 -2.97
CA PHE A 215 6.95 -13.49 -2.02
C PHE A 215 6.84 -13.98 -0.58
N ILE A 216 7.52 -13.28 0.33
CA ILE A 216 7.37 -13.45 1.77
C ILE A 216 6.30 -12.47 2.24
N ILE A 217 5.28 -12.99 2.92
CA ILE A 217 4.24 -12.15 3.50
C ILE A 217 4.78 -11.55 4.80
N LEU A 218 4.89 -10.22 4.83
CA LEU A 218 5.14 -9.47 6.06
C LEU A 218 3.79 -9.13 6.69
N ASP A 219 3.28 -10.05 7.52
CA ASP A 219 1.94 -9.92 8.10
C ASP A 219 1.95 -9.01 9.34
N ILE A 220 1.50 -7.77 9.15
CA ILE A 220 1.42 -6.75 10.20
C ILE A 220 -0.01 -6.43 10.61
N THR A 221 -1.03 -6.91 9.87
CA THR A 221 -2.38 -6.38 10.00
C THR A 221 -2.96 -6.68 11.36
N HIS A 222 -3.04 -7.96 11.74
CA HIS A 222 -3.77 -8.34 12.94
C HIS A 222 -3.17 -7.72 14.21
N MET A 223 -1.86 -7.73 14.37
CA MET A 223 -1.20 -7.03 15.48
C MET A 223 -1.44 -5.52 15.48
N SER A 224 -1.67 -4.92 14.32
CA SER A 224 -1.93 -3.49 14.17
C SER A 224 -3.38 -3.11 14.41
N GLU A 225 -4.33 -4.03 14.23
CA GLU A 225 -5.75 -3.83 14.55
C GLU A 225 -5.97 -3.54 16.04
N PHE A 226 -5.07 -4.00 16.91
CA PHE A 226 -5.14 -3.69 18.34
C PHE A 226 -4.72 -2.27 18.67
N ARG A 227 -4.01 -1.58 17.78
CA ARG A 227 -3.23 -0.38 18.11
C ARG A 227 -3.93 0.93 17.77
N ALA A 228 -5.23 1.03 18.03
CA ALA A 228 -5.98 2.28 17.84
C ALA A 228 -5.35 3.48 18.58
N ASP A 229 -4.57 3.23 19.64
CA ASP A 229 -3.82 4.20 20.45
C ASP A 229 -2.60 4.84 19.76
N ALA A 230 -2.14 4.30 18.63
CA ALA A 230 -0.87 4.70 18.02
C ALA A 230 -1.01 5.64 16.80
N HIS A 231 -2.22 6.13 16.54
CA HIS A 231 -2.47 7.12 15.50
C HIS A 231 -2.13 8.55 15.98
N PRO A 232 -1.70 9.45 15.08
CA PRO A 232 -1.54 10.86 15.42
C PRO A 232 -2.86 11.54 15.81
N GLY A 233 -4.00 11.06 15.28
CA GLY A 233 -5.31 11.69 15.50
C GLY A 233 -5.27 13.17 15.12
N SER A 234 -5.73 14.03 16.04
CA SER A 234 -5.74 15.48 15.86
C SER A 234 -4.35 16.11 15.77
N ALA A 235 -3.31 15.44 16.26
CA ALA A 235 -1.92 15.88 16.17
C ALA A 235 -1.27 15.60 14.79
N GLY A 236 -2.00 14.98 13.85
CA GLY A 236 -1.52 14.66 12.50
C GLY A 236 -1.27 15.86 11.59
N GLY A 237 -1.57 17.09 12.03
CA GLY A 237 -1.35 18.32 11.25
C GLY A 237 -2.30 18.47 10.06
N LYS A 238 -3.42 17.74 10.07
CA LYS A 238 -4.49 17.82 9.06
C LYS A 238 -5.70 18.57 9.61
N LYS A 239 -6.63 18.93 8.73
CA LYS A 239 -7.92 19.55 9.11
C LYS A 239 -8.91 18.54 9.75
N HIS A 240 -8.60 17.26 9.67
CA HIS A 240 -9.35 16.12 10.20
C HIS A 240 -8.37 15.20 10.93
N ASP A 241 -8.89 14.30 11.75
CA ASP A 241 -8.05 13.33 12.47
C ASP A 241 -7.30 12.40 11.50
N ASP A 242 -6.00 12.24 11.72
CA ASP A 242 -5.20 11.28 10.98
C ASP A 242 -5.24 9.89 11.63
N CYS A 243 -6.22 9.10 11.20
CA CYS A 243 -6.43 7.73 11.65
C CYS A 243 -5.86 6.67 10.67
N MET A 244 -4.99 7.10 9.76
CA MET A 244 -4.39 6.22 8.74
C MET A 244 -2.87 6.12 8.89
N HIS A 245 -2.20 7.21 9.26
CA HIS A 245 -0.78 7.21 9.54
C HIS A 245 -0.51 6.87 11.00
N TRP A 246 0.76 6.60 11.32
CA TRP A 246 1.19 6.16 12.64
C TRP A 246 2.18 7.14 13.24
N CYS A 247 2.10 7.34 14.55
CA CYS A 247 3.12 8.06 15.30
C CYS A 247 4.50 7.39 15.18
N LEU A 248 5.56 8.19 15.28
CA LEU A 248 6.95 7.74 15.36
C LEU A 248 7.62 8.35 16.59
N PRO A 249 8.33 7.56 17.43
CA PRO A 249 8.41 6.10 17.41
C PRO A 249 7.03 5.45 17.68
N GLY A 250 6.85 4.18 17.28
CA GLY A 250 5.56 3.51 17.40
C GLY A 250 5.48 2.17 16.68
N ILE A 251 4.27 1.72 16.35
CA ILE A 251 4.03 0.38 15.80
C ILE A 251 4.82 0.07 14.53
N THR A 252 5.15 1.09 13.74
CA THR A 252 5.93 0.86 12.53
C THR A 252 7.38 0.47 12.80
N ASP A 253 7.89 0.70 14.02
CA ASP A 253 9.17 0.16 14.50
C ASP A 253 9.03 -1.36 14.67
N THR A 254 7.95 -1.84 15.30
CA THR A 254 7.66 -3.28 15.42
C THR A 254 7.47 -3.96 14.06
N TRP A 255 6.90 -3.27 13.08
CA TRP A 255 6.84 -3.81 11.70
C TRP A 255 8.24 -3.99 11.09
N ASN A 256 9.17 -3.09 11.41
CA ASN A 256 10.56 -3.23 10.96
C ASN A 256 11.27 -4.34 11.72
N ASP A 257 11.01 -4.53 13.02
CA ASP A 257 11.54 -5.67 13.78
C ASP A 257 11.10 -7.01 13.18
N LEU A 258 9.80 -7.13 12.86
CA LEU A 258 9.26 -8.32 12.18
C LEU A 258 9.89 -8.53 10.80
N PHE A 259 10.08 -7.45 10.04
CA PHE A 259 10.77 -7.52 8.75
C PHE A 259 12.21 -8.04 8.89
N ILE A 260 12.98 -7.53 9.86
CA ILE A 260 14.36 -7.97 10.08
C ILE A 260 14.42 -9.43 10.52
N GLU A 261 13.50 -9.87 11.37
CA GLU A 261 13.42 -11.27 11.80
C GLU A 261 13.15 -12.21 10.60
N LEU A 262 12.16 -11.87 9.77
CA LEU A 262 11.85 -12.63 8.55
C LEU A 262 13.00 -12.59 7.53
N LEU A 263 13.73 -11.48 7.45
CA LEU A 263 14.89 -11.36 6.59
C LEU A 263 16.03 -12.27 7.07
N ASN A 264 16.32 -12.29 8.37
CA ASN A 264 17.38 -13.11 8.96
C ASN A 264 17.12 -14.60 8.82
N SER A 265 15.89 -15.05 9.09
CA SER A 265 15.50 -16.46 8.95
C SER A 265 15.72 -17.00 7.53
N LYS A 266 15.58 -16.15 6.50
CA LYS A 266 15.87 -16.53 5.11
C LYS A 266 17.35 -16.73 4.80
N TYR A 267 18.26 -16.06 5.50
CA TYR A 267 19.71 -16.21 5.29
C TYR A 267 20.32 -17.31 6.16
N GLN A 268 19.57 -17.83 7.14
CA GLN A 268 20.02 -18.90 8.04
C GLN A 268 19.55 -20.31 7.63
N GLY A 269 18.65 -20.42 6.64
CA GLY A 269 18.18 -21.70 6.06
C GLY A 269 18.70 -21.91 4.64
#